data_AF-A0A935TYW1-F1
#
_entry.id   AF-A0A935TYW1-F1
#
_cell.length_a   1.000
_cell.length_b   1.000
_cell.length_c   1.000
_cell.angle_alpha   90.00
_cell.angle_beta   90.00
_cell.angle_gamma   90.00
#
_symmetry.space_group_name_H-M   'P 1'
#
loop_
_entity.id
_entity.type
_entity.pdbx_description
1 polymer ?
#
loop_
_entity_poly.entity_id
_entity_poly.type
_entity_poly.pdbx_seq_one_letter_code
_entity_poly.pdbx_strand_id
1 'polypeptide(L)'
;MSGCARRWLAALTAAAMVAGVGGVAGVGGVWAIRPAFGQPGAGSSAPGSPRLEIDDCGSRPELGPERLRQLAGEHYDRGDVLYVQGDYVGAVSELVSSYCLIPHYRVLKDIGQAYERQLEYSRAIAYLKRYVAAVPDDAKAAACAPDPKEDKRNVSARIEVLSSLPARIRVATEPAGAEITLAGDDGLIARGVSSEGGGLVLARAGRYEMVVRKPGFVPHRETIVAEIGKPYSYVLQLERERGRLLVQAVPGNARLFLDDRFVGIGRYEADLPGDDYTLLVEATDRISERRRIEVKPKQTERVVVELPPRPQSGRSQLLAYSAVAGSVVIIGSLGTASDGVAAIAAGSGLVIGGVAGYLAIPDDIRLGSSSLAITGSMGGGMLFGFSTAAVTDKDSYSGPLVALGTVAGGVAGYTVAQLASLTPGDAALVNSGMVWGTVYGGLFASVFDYPDTIGYSLAAGGLGLGVLTSGLLVRSFSVSRAHAALIDLGGVGGLVLSVGIRSLIDQQSGGDGDASTERQGHFGLAGVTLGLAAATFLTRNYDATPLANLQPSVGRISAINGASVLSYGLSTRF
;
A
#
# COMPACT_ATOMS: atom_id res chain seq x y z
N MET A 1 49.20 -13.06 35.81
CA MET A 1 47.91 -13.39 35.18
C MET A 1 47.33 -12.07 34.65
N SER A 2 47.73 -11.62 33.47
CA SER A 2 47.02 -11.83 32.18
C SER A 2 45.59 -11.28 32.23
N GLY A 3 45.19 -10.23 31.52
CA GLY A 3 45.85 -9.35 30.58
C GLY A 3 44.85 -8.22 30.27
N CYS A 4 45.30 -6.98 30.34
CA CYS A 4 44.52 -5.80 29.96
C CYS A 4 45.08 -5.29 28.63
N ALA A 5 44.26 -5.31 27.59
CA ALA A 5 44.67 -4.95 26.23
C ALA A 5 44.78 -3.42 26.09
N ARG A 6 45.95 -2.97 25.63
CA ARG A 6 46.12 -1.68 24.94
C ARG A 6 45.44 -1.76 23.58
N ARG A 7 44.91 -0.64 23.05
CA ARG A 7 45.51 0.05 21.88
C ARG A 7 44.74 1.31 21.39
N TRP A 8 45.45 2.45 21.49
CA TRP A 8 45.64 3.59 20.55
C TRP A 8 44.64 4.77 20.40
N LEU A 9 45.25 5.96 20.53
CA LEU A 9 44.81 7.33 20.27
C LEU A 9 44.84 7.71 18.77
N ALA A 10 43.96 8.65 18.38
CA ALA A 10 44.28 9.88 17.62
C ALA A 10 43.04 10.82 17.75
N ALA A 11 43.03 11.91 18.51
CA ALA A 11 43.73 13.19 18.37
C ALA A 11 43.34 13.99 17.10
N LEU A 12 42.53 15.04 17.29
CA LEU A 12 42.64 16.33 16.59
C LEU A 12 42.00 17.44 17.44
N THR A 13 42.88 18.21 18.08
CA THR A 13 42.75 19.59 18.59
C THR A 13 42.75 20.56 17.38
N ALA A 14 42.34 21.83 17.37
CA ALA A 14 42.11 22.82 18.43
C ALA A 14 41.33 24.04 17.89
N ALA A 15 40.66 24.73 18.82
CA ALA A 15 40.68 26.18 19.07
C ALA A 15 39.92 27.19 18.18
N ALA A 16 39.04 27.95 18.84
CA ALA A 16 39.02 29.41 18.83
C ALA A 16 38.28 29.95 20.08
N MET A 17 39.01 30.67 20.96
CA MET A 17 38.44 31.60 21.94
C MET A 17 38.16 32.94 21.25
N VAL A 18 37.04 33.60 21.54
CA VAL A 18 36.97 35.05 21.82
C VAL A 18 35.81 35.32 22.80
N ALA A 19 36.09 36.15 23.79
CA ALA A 19 35.21 36.62 24.86
C ALA A 19 34.20 37.68 24.40
N GLY A 20 33.09 37.80 25.14
CA GLY A 20 32.15 38.92 25.02
C GLY A 20 31.19 38.97 26.19
N VAL A 21 31.51 39.80 27.19
CA VAL A 21 30.68 40.17 28.34
C VAL A 21 29.52 41.04 27.87
N GLY A 22 28.32 40.81 28.41
CA GLY A 22 27.19 41.72 28.27
C GLY A 22 25.90 41.12 28.81
N GLY A 23 25.64 41.31 30.11
CA GLY A 23 24.30 41.10 30.67
C GLY A 23 23.47 42.38 30.54
N VAL A 24 22.19 42.25 30.20
CA VAL A 24 21.09 43.08 30.73
C VAL A 24 19.81 42.24 30.71
N ALA A 25 19.06 42.33 31.81
CA ALA A 25 17.77 41.72 32.05
C ALA A 25 16.63 42.34 31.22
N GLY A 26 15.54 41.58 31.07
CA GLY A 26 14.19 42.16 31.08
C GLY A 26 13.21 41.67 30.01
N VAL A 27 12.20 40.90 30.49
CA VAL A 27 10.77 40.91 30.08
C VAL A 27 10.48 40.44 28.64
N GLY A 28 9.64 39.45 28.35
CA GLY A 28 8.54 38.79 29.04
C GLY A 28 7.48 38.49 27.98
N GLY A 29 6.99 37.24 27.89
CA GLY A 29 5.90 36.91 26.96
C GLY A 29 5.91 35.49 26.41
N VAL A 30 5.85 34.47 27.27
CA VAL A 30 5.44 33.12 26.85
C VAL A 30 3.94 33.01 27.08
N TRP A 31 3.19 32.83 26.00
CA TRP A 31 1.78 32.44 26.03
C TRP A 31 1.67 31.01 26.55
N ALA A 32 1.40 30.88 27.86
CA ALA A 32 0.96 29.64 28.47
C ALA A 32 -0.55 29.49 28.25
N ILE A 33 -0.93 28.55 27.36
CA ILE A 33 -2.29 28.04 27.28
C ILE A 33 -2.54 27.27 28.59
N ARG A 34 -3.33 27.86 29.49
CA ARG A 34 -3.79 27.22 30.72
C ARG A 34 -4.75 26.08 30.37
N PRO A 35 -4.50 24.82 30.72
CA PRO A 35 -5.59 23.87 30.87
C PRO A 35 -6.42 24.32 32.07
N ALA A 36 -7.74 24.38 31.88
CA ALA A 36 -8.69 24.60 32.94
C ALA A 36 -8.63 23.42 33.92
N PHE A 37 -7.80 23.55 34.96
CA PHE A 37 -7.93 22.75 36.16
C PHE A 37 -9.24 23.16 36.83
N GLY A 38 -10.26 22.30 36.70
CA GLY A 38 -11.38 22.30 37.63
C GLY A 38 -10.83 22.21 39.05
N GLN A 39 -11.35 23.06 39.94
CA GLN A 39 -10.96 23.09 41.33
C GLN A 39 -11.01 21.68 41.94
N PRO A 40 -9.94 21.19 42.59
CA PRO A 40 -10.07 20.04 43.45
C PRO A 40 -10.98 20.46 44.60
N GLY A 41 -12.17 19.85 44.65
CA GLY A 41 -13.03 19.93 45.82
C GLY A 41 -12.19 19.59 47.05
N ALA A 42 -12.20 20.50 48.02
CA ALA A 42 -11.58 20.29 49.32
C ALA A 42 -12.10 18.98 49.92
N GLY A 43 -11.21 18.00 49.98
CA GLY A 43 -11.50 16.64 50.43
C GLY A 43 -10.23 15.80 50.44
N SER A 44 -9.09 16.41 50.81
CA SER A 44 -7.88 15.69 51.18
C SER A 44 -8.09 15.05 52.56
N SER A 45 -8.71 13.88 52.59
CA SER A 45 -8.50 12.96 53.69
C SER A 45 -7.51 11.91 53.20
N ALA A 46 -6.36 11.81 53.89
CA ALA A 46 -5.68 10.52 54.07
C ALA A 46 -6.73 9.43 54.33
N PRO A 47 -6.49 8.13 54.07
CA PRO A 47 -7.45 7.10 54.46
C PRO A 47 -7.65 7.19 55.98
N GLY A 48 -8.68 7.92 56.38
CA GLY A 48 -9.07 8.13 57.75
C GLY A 48 -9.44 6.77 58.31
N SER A 49 -9.22 6.58 59.61
CA SER A 49 -9.73 5.39 60.27
C SER A 49 -11.22 5.24 59.90
N PRO A 50 -11.66 4.06 59.43
CA PRO A 50 -13.05 3.89 59.02
C PRO A 50 -13.97 4.28 60.18
N ARG A 51 -15.06 5.01 59.88
CA ARG A 51 -16.14 5.24 60.85
C ARG A 51 -16.69 3.88 61.25
N LEU A 52 -16.76 3.61 62.55
CA LEU A 52 -17.19 2.32 63.06
C LEU A 52 -18.66 2.37 63.45
N GLU A 53 -19.35 1.24 63.38
CA GLU A 53 -20.77 1.17 63.72
C GLU A 53 -21.05 1.60 65.17
N ILE A 54 -20.08 1.40 66.07
CA ILE A 54 -20.15 1.82 67.47
C ILE A 54 -20.06 3.33 67.69
N ASP A 55 -19.66 4.11 66.67
CA ASP A 55 -19.69 5.58 66.72
C ASP A 55 -21.11 6.12 66.61
N ASP A 56 -22.02 5.31 66.07
CA ASP A 56 -23.40 5.68 65.75
C ASP A 56 -24.40 5.02 66.72
N CYS A 57 -23.94 4.58 67.89
CA CYS A 57 -24.82 4.07 68.95
C CYS A 57 -25.86 5.15 69.33
N GLY A 58 -27.14 4.82 69.19
CA GLY A 58 -28.25 5.69 69.60
C GLY A 58 -28.35 5.87 71.12
N SER A 59 -29.32 6.68 71.56
CA SER A 59 -29.63 6.83 72.98
C SER A 59 -30.03 5.49 73.59
N ARG A 60 -29.45 5.15 74.75
CA ARG A 60 -29.77 3.90 75.45
C ARG A 60 -31.24 3.86 75.85
N PRO A 61 -31.91 2.69 75.75
CA PRO A 61 -33.27 2.53 76.25
C PRO A 61 -33.37 2.86 77.75
N GLU A 62 -34.47 3.50 78.16
CA GLU A 62 -34.78 3.77 79.58
C GLU A 62 -35.19 2.50 80.32
N LEU A 63 -34.21 1.62 80.56
CA LEU A 63 -34.38 0.35 81.27
C LEU A 63 -33.51 0.32 82.53
N GLY A 64 -33.93 -0.46 83.53
CA GLY A 64 -33.15 -0.66 84.75
C GLY A 64 -31.78 -1.32 84.48
N PRO A 65 -30.73 -1.05 85.28
CA PRO A 65 -29.37 -1.54 85.05
C PRO A 65 -29.25 -3.07 84.90
N GLU A 66 -30.04 -3.83 85.64
CA GLU A 66 -30.07 -5.29 85.54
C GLU A 66 -30.66 -5.76 84.21
N ARG A 67 -31.75 -5.13 83.75
CA ARG A 67 -32.37 -5.46 82.47
C ARG A 67 -31.47 -5.09 81.30
N LEU A 68 -30.73 -3.99 81.38
CA LEU A 68 -29.71 -3.63 80.39
C LEU A 68 -28.59 -4.67 80.32
N ARG A 69 -28.13 -5.18 81.48
CA ARG A 69 -27.10 -6.24 81.52
C ARG A 69 -27.61 -7.54 80.89
N GLN A 70 -28.85 -7.92 81.20
CA GLN A 70 -29.46 -9.11 80.62
C GLN A 70 -29.57 -8.98 79.09
N LEU A 71 -30.11 -7.86 78.59
CA LEU A 71 -30.24 -7.64 77.15
C LEU A 71 -28.89 -7.58 76.43
N ALA A 72 -27.91 -6.86 76.99
CA ALA A 72 -26.56 -6.81 76.43
C ALA A 72 -25.90 -8.20 76.39
N GLY A 73 -26.12 -9.03 77.42
CA GLY A 73 -25.70 -10.43 77.46
C GLY A 73 -26.39 -11.27 76.38
N GLU A 74 -27.71 -11.15 76.24
CA GLU A 74 -28.47 -11.85 75.19
C GLU A 74 -27.97 -11.50 73.78
N HIS A 75 -27.67 -10.23 73.52
CA HIS A 75 -27.04 -9.78 72.27
C HIS A 75 -25.64 -10.37 72.10
N TYR A 76 -24.82 -10.37 73.16
CA TYR A 76 -23.47 -10.95 73.10
C TYR A 76 -23.50 -12.45 72.81
N ASP A 77 -24.35 -13.21 73.50
CA ASP A 77 -24.48 -14.66 73.33
C ASP A 77 -24.95 -15.02 71.92
N ARG A 78 -25.91 -14.27 71.35
CA ARG A 78 -26.30 -14.43 69.95
C ARG A 78 -25.15 -14.12 69.00
N GLY A 79 -24.39 -13.05 69.27
CA GLY A 79 -23.21 -12.69 68.50
C GLY A 79 -22.15 -13.79 68.48
N ASP A 80 -21.88 -14.41 69.62
CA ASP A 80 -20.93 -15.53 69.75
C ASP A 80 -21.40 -16.77 68.96
N VAL A 81 -22.68 -17.14 69.10
CA VAL A 81 -23.28 -18.24 68.32
C VAL A 81 -23.16 -18.00 66.82
N LEU A 82 -23.47 -16.79 66.34
CA LEU A 82 -23.35 -16.42 64.92
C LEU A 82 -21.89 -16.47 64.46
N TYR A 83 -20.95 -16.03 65.29
CA TYR A 83 -19.52 -16.10 64.99
C TYR A 83 -19.06 -17.54 64.78
N VAL A 84 -19.46 -18.46 65.67
CA VAL A 84 -19.13 -19.89 65.59
C VAL A 84 -19.77 -20.55 64.36
N GLN A 85 -20.97 -20.12 63.98
CA GLN A 85 -21.65 -20.56 62.76
C GLN A 85 -21.00 -20.03 61.46
N GLY A 86 -20.06 -19.09 61.57
CA GLY A 86 -19.43 -18.44 60.41
C GLY A 86 -20.26 -17.28 59.82
N ASP A 87 -21.40 -16.93 60.42
CA ASP A 87 -22.14 -15.72 60.07
C ASP A 87 -21.50 -14.51 60.77
N TYR A 88 -20.36 -14.09 60.23
CA TYR A 88 -19.60 -12.98 60.79
C TYR A 88 -20.32 -11.64 60.65
N VAL A 89 -21.18 -11.47 59.64
CA VAL A 89 -21.94 -10.21 59.45
C VAL A 89 -23.02 -10.10 60.53
N GLY A 90 -23.78 -11.18 60.76
CA GLY A 90 -24.73 -11.27 61.86
C GLY A 90 -24.06 -11.11 63.22
N ALA A 91 -22.91 -11.77 63.43
CA ALA A 91 -22.12 -11.64 64.65
C ALA A 91 -21.72 -10.19 64.95
N VAL A 92 -21.21 -9.46 63.95
CA VAL A 92 -20.88 -8.03 64.10
C VAL A 92 -22.12 -7.23 64.52
N SER A 93 -23.27 -7.44 63.88
CA SER A 93 -24.50 -6.70 64.21
C SER A 93 -24.95 -6.90 65.67
N GLU A 94 -24.94 -8.15 66.13
CA GLU A 94 -25.32 -8.50 67.52
C GLU A 94 -24.29 -8.01 68.55
N LEU A 95 -22.99 -8.14 68.27
CA LEU A 95 -21.92 -7.66 69.14
C LEU A 95 -21.90 -6.13 69.23
N VAL A 96 -22.16 -5.40 68.13
CA VAL A 96 -22.31 -3.94 68.14
C VAL A 96 -23.52 -3.55 69.00
N SER A 97 -24.65 -4.27 68.87
CA SER A 97 -25.84 -4.01 69.68
C SER A 97 -25.55 -4.22 71.18
N SER A 98 -24.83 -5.28 71.54
CA SER A 98 -24.36 -5.51 72.91
C SER A 98 -23.48 -4.35 73.41
N TYR A 99 -22.50 -3.92 72.60
CA TYR A 99 -21.61 -2.81 72.94
C TYR A 99 -22.35 -1.48 73.12
N CYS A 100 -23.34 -1.17 72.28
CA CYS A 100 -24.12 0.06 72.40
C CYS A 100 -24.96 0.11 73.68
N LEU A 101 -25.47 -1.04 74.15
CA LEU A 101 -26.20 -1.15 75.42
C LEU A 101 -25.25 -0.99 76.61
N ILE A 102 -24.16 -1.78 76.65
CA ILE A 102 -23.15 -1.73 77.70
C ILE A 102 -21.75 -1.79 77.06
N PRO A 103 -21.07 -0.63 76.90
CA PRO A 103 -19.74 -0.59 76.35
C PRO A 103 -18.75 -1.35 77.23
N HIS A 104 -18.11 -2.36 76.65
CA HIS A 104 -17.07 -3.12 77.30
C HIS A 104 -15.95 -3.43 76.32
N TYR A 105 -14.70 -3.25 76.75
CA TYR A 105 -13.55 -3.33 75.85
C TYR A 105 -13.42 -4.71 75.19
N ARG A 106 -13.74 -5.81 75.88
CA ARG A 106 -13.67 -7.18 75.30
C ARG A 106 -14.49 -7.34 74.02
N VAL A 107 -15.70 -6.78 73.99
CA VAL A 107 -16.60 -6.86 72.82
C VAL A 107 -15.97 -6.20 71.58
N LEU A 108 -15.13 -5.18 71.75
CA LEU A 108 -14.39 -4.54 70.63
C LEU A 108 -13.43 -5.52 69.95
N LYS A 109 -12.79 -6.40 70.73
CA LYS A 109 -11.89 -7.42 70.18
C LYS A 109 -12.68 -8.42 69.36
N ASP A 110 -13.83 -8.86 69.87
CA ASP A 110 -14.66 -9.88 69.23
C ASP A 110 -15.25 -9.35 67.91
N ILE A 111 -15.70 -8.08 67.88
CA ILE A 111 -16.10 -7.39 66.64
C ILE A 111 -14.92 -7.30 65.65
N GLY A 112 -13.73 -6.92 66.13
CA GLY A 112 -12.53 -6.86 65.31
C GLY A 112 -12.14 -8.21 64.70
N GLN A 113 -12.26 -9.30 65.48
CA GLN A 113 -12.03 -10.67 65.01
C GLN A 113 -13.08 -11.11 63.99
N ALA A 114 -14.34 -10.73 64.16
CA ALA A 114 -15.39 -11.01 63.18
C ALA A 114 -15.10 -10.31 61.83
N TYR A 115 -14.67 -9.05 61.84
CA TYR A 115 -14.24 -8.37 60.62
C TYR A 115 -12.98 -8.97 59.99
N GLU A 116 -12.05 -9.45 60.80
CA GLU A 116 -10.86 -10.15 60.29
C GLU A 116 -11.25 -11.41 59.49
N ARG A 117 -12.26 -12.16 59.97
CA ARG A 117 -12.81 -13.33 59.27
C ARG A 117 -13.54 -12.97 57.98
N GLN A 118 -14.13 -11.78 57.91
CA GLN A 118 -14.73 -11.23 56.68
C GLN A 118 -13.70 -10.69 55.67
N LEU A 119 -12.41 -10.72 56.00
CA LEU A 119 -11.34 -10.09 55.21
C LEU A 119 -11.52 -8.57 55.08
N GLU A 120 -12.18 -7.95 56.05
CA GLU A 120 -12.35 -6.49 56.17
C GLU A 120 -11.29 -5.92 57.11
N TYR A 121 -10.02 -6.07 56.71
CA TYR A 121 -8.87 -5.80 57.57
C TYR A 121 -8.80 -4.34 58.06
N SER A 122 -9.22 -3.38 57.23
CA SER A 122 -9.27 -1.96 57.62
C SER A 122 -10.18 -1.72 58.83
N ARG A 123 -11.37 -2.34 58.84
CA ARG A 123 -12.32 -2.26 59.96
C ARG A 123 -11.84 -3.08 61.16
N ALA A 124 -11.32 -4.29 60.92
CA ALA A 124 -10.74 -5.12 61.97
C ALA A 124 -9.64 -4.37 62.75
N ILE A 125 -8.69 -3.77 62.03
CA ILE A 125 -7.61 -2.95 62.63
C ILE A 125 -8.17 -1.80 63.46
N ALA A 126 -9.20 -1.09 62.96
CA ALA A 126 -9.79 0.03 63.68
C ALA A 126 -10.46 -0.41 64.99
N TYR A 127 -11.21 -1.51 65.00
CA TYR A 127 -11.79 -2.10 66.21
C TYR A 127 -10.72 -2.59 67.20
N LEU A 128 -9.69 -3.28 66.71
CA LEU A 128 -8.57 -3.77 67.53
C LEU A 128 -7.75 -2.60 68.12
N LYS A 129 -7.57 -1.50 67.39
CA LYS A 129 -6.94 -0.28 67.92
C LYS A 129 -7.76 0.31 69.08
N ARG A 130 -9.09 0.33 68.96
CA ARG A 130 -9.96 0.76 70.08
C ARG A 130 -9.92 -0.19 71.26
N TYR A 131 -9.85 -1.50 71.02
CA TYR A 131 -9.61 -2.48 72.08
C TYR A 131 -8.34 -2.14 72.86
N VAL A 132 -7.20 -2.01 72.18
CA VAL A 132 -5.89 -1.70 72.80
C VAL A 132 -5.94 -0.39 73.60
N ALA A 133 -6.64 0.63 73.09
CA ALA A 133 -6.82 1.91 73.78
C ALA A 133 -7.76 1.83 75.00
N ALA A 134 -8.78 0.96 74.96
CA ALA A 134 -9.82 0.87 75.97
C ALA A 134 -9.49 -0.09 77.13
N VAL A 135 -8.46 -0.93 77.05
CA VAL A 135 -8.05 -1.82 78.15
C VAL A 135 -7.54 -0.98 79.34
N PRO A 136 -8.19 -1.04 80.52
CA PRO A 136 -7.72 -0.36 81.72
C PRO A 136 -6.39 -0.92 82.26
N ASP A 137 -5.56 -0.08 82.87
CA ASP A 137 -4.25 -0.49 83.42
C ASP A 137 -4.35 -1.43 84.63
N ASP A 138 -5.49 -1.38 85.34
CA ASP A 138 -5.83 -2.20 86.51
C ASP A 138 -6.72 -3.41 86.15
N ALA A 139 -6.97 -3.65 84.85
CA ALA A 139 -7.79 -4.77 84.39
C ALA A 139 -7.22 -6.12 84.88
N LYS A 140 -8.08 -6.91 85.53
CA LYS A 140 -7.74 -8.23 86.06
C LYS A 140 -8.26 -9.34 85.14
N ALA A 141 -7.53 -10.45 85.12
CA ALA A 141 -8.00 -11.66 84.44
C ALA A 141 -9.32 -12.13 85.05
N ALA A 142 -10.28 -12.48 84.19
CA ALA A 142 -11.46 -13.22 84.62
C ALA A 142 -11.13 -14.72 84.67
N ALA A 143 -11.94 -15.51 85.37
CA ALA A 143 -11.82 -16.97 85.33
C ALA A 143 -11.84 -17.46 83.87
N CYS A 144 -10.85 -18.27 83.49
CA CYS A 144 -10.68 -18.84 82.15
C CYS A 144 -10.46 -17.83 81.01
N ALA A 145 -10.12 -16.57 81.30
CA ALA A 145 -9.75 -15.57 80.29
C ALA A 145 -8.23 -15.31 80.29
N PRO A 146 -7.62 -14.96 79.13
CA PRO A 146 -6.23 -14.53 79.08
C PRO A 146 -6.00 -13.28 79.95
N ASP A 147 -4.75 -13.09 80.40
CA ASP A 147 -4.36 -11.86 81.08
C ASP A 147 -4.61 -10.63 80.16
N PRO A 148 -5.35 -9.60 80.61
CA PRO A 148 -5.68 -8.46 79.75
C PRO A 148 -4.47 -7.70 79.20
N LYS A 149 -3.33 -7.67 79.92
CA LYS A 149 -2.12 -6.98 79.46
C LYS A 149 -1.35 -7.81 78.44
N GLU A 150 -1.35 -9.13 78.60
CA GLU A 150 -0.84 -10.04 77.59
C GLU A 150 -1.68 -9.98 76.31
N ASP A 151 -3.02 -10.04 76.43
CA ASP A 151 -3.93 -9.96 75.29
C ASP A 151 -3.82 -8.61 74.55
N LYS A 152 -3.65 -7.50 75.28
CA LYS A 152 -3.34 -6.17 74.71
C LYS A 152 -2.07 -6.20 73.85
N ARG A 153 -1.00 -6.87 74.29
CA ARG A 153 0.25 -7.03 73.52
C ARG A 153 0.04 -7.90 72.29
N ASN A 154 -0.67 -9.01 72.43
CA ASN A 154 -0.98 -9.93 71.34
C ASN A 154 -1.81 -9.24 70.24
N VAL A 155 -2.84 -8.48 70.63
CA VAL A 155 -3.66 -7.70 69.69
C VAL A 155 -2.84 -6.59 69.03
N SER A 156 -1.94 -5.92 69.76
CA SER A 156 -1.05 -4.92 69.17
C SER A 156 -0.15 -5.52 68.08
N ALA A 157 0.43 -6.69 68.33
CA ALA A 157 1.20 -7.42 67.32
C ALA A 157 0.32 -7.85 66.13
N ARG A 158 -0.92 -8.28 66.39
CA ARG A 158 -1.88 -8.64 65.33
C ARG A 158 -2.21 -7.44 64.43
N ILE A 159 -2.41 -6.26 65.00
CA ILE A 159 -2.64 -5.02 64.24
C ILE A 159 -1.48 -4.74 63.28
N GLU A 160 -0.24 -4.90 63.73
CA GLU A 160 0.94 -4.68 62.90
C GLU A 160 1.02 -5.66 61.73
N VAL A 161 0.77 -6.95 61.99
CA VAL A 161 0.67 -7.98 60.94
C VAL A 161 -0.40 -7.62 59.92
N LEU A 162 -1.63 -7.33 60.38
CA LEU A 162 -2.75 -7.00 59.49
C LEU A 162 -2.46 -5.74 58.67
N SER A 163 -1.87 -4.71 59.28
CA SER A 163 -1.55 -3.45 58.61
C SER A 163 -0.48 -3.61 57.51
N SER A 164 0.32 -4.67 57.58
CA SER A 164 1.36 -4.97 56.61
C SER A 164 0.91 -5.86 55.44
N LEU A 165 -0.34 -6.36 55.47
CA LEU A 165 -0.84 -7.26 54.44
C LEU A 165 -0.89 -6.56 53.07
N PRO A 166 -0.18 -7.08 52.05
CA PRO A 166 -0.17 -6.46 50.74
C PRO A 166 -1.51 -6.68 50.03
N ALA A 167 -1.97 -5.66 49.33
CA ALA A 167 -2.97 -5.81 48.28
C ALA A 167 -2.38 -6.65 47.14
N ARG A 168 -3.21 -7.52 46.56
CA ARG A 168 -2.83 -8.41 45.46
C ARG A 168 -3.44 -7.90 44.17
N ILE A 169 -2.64 -7.25 43.33
CA ILE A 169 -3.12 -6.65 42.08
C ILE A 169 -2.70 -7.54 40.91
N ARG A 170 -3.66 -8.16 40.26
CA ARG A 170 -3.46 -9.02 39.09
C ARG A 170 -3.81 -8.24 37.84
N VAL A 171 -2.88 -8.14 36.89
CA VAL A 171 -3.07 -7.40 35.64
C VAL A 171 -2.79 -8.32 34.46
N ALA A 172 -3.82 -8.55 33.65
CA ALA A 172 -3.71 -9.23 32.36
C ALA A 172 -3.80 -8.18 31.24
N THR A 173 -3.01 -8.36 30.19
CA THR A 173 -3.07 -7.49 29.01
C THR A 173 -3.22 -8.31 27.75
N GLU A 174 -3.91 -7.74 26.76
CA GLU A 174 -4.01 -8.27 25.42
C GLU A 174 -3.46 -7.22 24.43
N PRO A 175 -2.33 -7.50 23.75
CA PRO A 175 -1.45 -8.68 23.89
C PRO A 175 -0.62 -8.69 25.18
N ALA A 176 -0.30 -9.89 25.68
CA ALA A 176 0.49 -10.08 26.91
C ALA A 176 1.93 -9.55 26.82
N GLY A 177 2.63 -9.52 27.97
CA GLY A 177 4.03 -9.08 28.07
C GLY A 177 4.23 -7.57 28.24
N ALA A 178 3.19 -6.82 28.62
CA ALA A 178 3.32 -5.42 28.99
C ALA A 178 4.01 -5.23 30.35
N GLU A 179 4.84 -4.19 30.47
CA GLU A 179 5.41 -3.74 31.74
C GLU A 179 4.35 -2.98 32.54
N ILE A 180 4.20 -3.34 33.81
CA ILE A 180 3.28 -2.71 34.76
C ILE A 180 4.11 -1.97 35.79
N THR A 181 3.82 -0.68 35.99
CA THR A 181 4.43 0.13 37.04
C THR A 181 3.34 0.75 37.91
N LEU A 182 3.48 0.63 39.23
CA LEU A 182 2.63 1.31 40.20
C LEU A 182 3.43 2.46 40.83
N ALA A 183 2.97 3.69 40.65
CA ALA A 183 3.54 4.88 41.25
C ALA A 183 2.59 5.45 42.31
N GLY A 184 3.10 5.74 43.51
CA GLY A 184 2.39 6.49 44.54
C GLY A 184 3.05 7.86 44.74
N ASP A 185 2.59 8.59 45.76
CA ASP A 185 3.12 9.92 46.09
C ASP A 185 4.62 9.86 46.45
N ASP A 186 5.08 8.77 47.04
CA ASP A 186 6.49 8.51 47.40
C ASP A 186 7.33 7.96 46.23
N GLY A 187 6.79 7.99 45.00
CA GLY A 187 7.45 7.50 43.80
C GLY A 187 7.06 6.07 43.41
N LEU A 188 7.96 5.34 42.76
CA LEU A 188 7.67 4.01 42.24
C LEU A 188 7.59 2.97 43.37
N ILE A 189 6.44 2.33 43.50
CA ILE A 189 6.15 1.38 44.59
C ILE A 189 6.37 -0.06 44.16
N ALA A 190 5.98 -0.41 42.93
CA ALA A 190 6.11 -1.77 42.43
C ALA A 190 6.25 -1.84 40.90
N ARG A 191 6.91 -2.89 40.41
CA ARG A 191 6.96 -3.26 38.99
C ARG A 191 6.53 -4.71 38.80
N GLY A 192 5.90 -4.99 37.67
CA GLY A 192 5.58 -6.33 37.23
C GLY A 192 5.51 -6.42 35.72
N VAL A 193 5.29 -7.64 35.21
CA VAL A 193 5.05 -7.89 33.80
C VAL A 193 3.76 -8.68 33.69
N SER A 194 2.86 -8.27 32.80
CA SER A 194 1.61 -8.99 32.57
C SER A 194 1.89 -10.32 31.86
N SER A 195 1.26 -11.40 32.32
CA SER A 195 1.26 -12.71 31.67
C SER A 195 -0.15 -13.09 31.22
N GLU A 196 -0.29 -14.12 30.38
CA GLU A 196 -1.60 -14.67 29.96
C GLU A 196 -2.46 -15.09 31.16
N GLY A 197 -1.81 -15.56 32.23
CA GLY A 197 -2.42 -15.85 33.51
C GLY A 197 -2.40 -14.68 34.50
N GLY A 198 -2.30 -13.42 34.06
CA GLY A 198 -2.30 -12.21 34.90
C GLY A 198 -1.02 -12.02 35.73
N GLY A 199 -0.28 -10.95 35.47
CA GLY A 199 0.89 -10.57 36.27
C GLY A 199 0.48 -10.10 37.66
N LEU A 200 1.06 -10.67 38.72
CA LEU A 200 0.79 -10.29 40.10
C LEU A 200 1.77 -9.21 40.56
N VAL A 201 1.21 -8.08 41.00
CA VAL A 201 1.94 -6.98 41.64
C VAL A 201 1.41 -6.84 43.06
N LEU A 202 2.32 -6.78 44.04
CA LEU A 202 1.98 -6.55 45.44
C LEU A 202 2.22 -5.09 45.78
N ALA A 203 1.25 -4.46 46.43
CA ALA A 203 1.36 -3.09 46.91
C ALA A 203 0.81 -2.99 48.33
N ARG A 204 1.25 -1.98 49.10
CA ARG A 204 0.61 -1.66 50.38
C ARG A 204 -0.76 -1.03 50.12
N ALA A 205 -1.54 -0.81 51.17
CA ALA A 205 -2.74 0.00 51.03
C ALA A 205 -2.37 1.46 50.70
N GLY A 206 -3.07 2.04 49.74
CA GLY A 206 -2.77 3.38 49.25
C GLY A 206 -3.38 3.66 47.89
N ARG A 207 -3.24 4.91 47.43
CA ARG A 207 -3.64 5.34 46.09
C ARG A 207 -2.41 5.30 45.17
N TYR A 208 -2.56 4.69 44.00
CA TYR A 208 -1.49 4.55 43.02
C TYR A 208 -1.97 4.92 41.62
N GLU A 209 -1.07 5.44 40.79
CA GLU A 209 -1.21 5.49 39.35
C GLU A 209 -0.57 4.22 38.76
N MET A 210 -1.40 3.36 38.19
CA MET A 210 -0.96 2.21 37.40
C MET A 210 -0.69 2.66 35.98
N VAL A 211 0.56 2.48 35.53
CA VAL A 211 0.95 2.71 34.13
C VAL A 211 1.35 1.38 33.52
N VAL A 212 0.70 1.02 32.42
CA VAL A 212 0.96 -0.20 31.66
C VAL A 212 1.54 0.18 30.31
N ARG A 213 2.74 -0.34 30.00
CA ARG A 213 3.51 0.00 28.80
C ARG A 213 3.88 -1.25 28.01
N LYS A 214 3.72 -1.16 26.70
CA LYS A 214 4.22 -2.16 25.75
C LYS A 214 4.76 -1.46 24.50
N PRO A 215 5.96 -1.81 24.01
CA PRO A 215 6.50 -1.21 22.79
C PRO A 215 5.53 -1.32 21.61
N GLY A 216 5.27 -0.19 20.92
CA GLY A 216 4.32 -0.11 19.81
C GLY A 216 2.85 0.09 20.21
N PHE A 217 2.56 0.24 21.51
CA PHE A 217 1.21 0.46 22.04
C PHE A 217 1.12 1.75 22.84
N VAL A 218 -0.07 2.35 22.87
CA VAL A 218 -0.37 3.54 23.65
C VAL A 218 -0.32 3.18 25.15
N PRO A 219 0.44 3.91 25.99
CA PRO A 219 0.50 3.64 27.42
C PRO A 219 -0.88 3.80 28.08
N HIS A 220 -1.32 2.79 28.80
CA HIS A 220 -2.55 2.84 29.60
C HIS A 220 -2.25 3.38 30.99
N ARG A 221 -3.09 4.28 31.50
CA ARG A 221 -2.96 4.90 32.82
C ARG A 221 -4.28 4.81 33.57
N GLU A 222 -4.25 4.25 34.77
CA GLU A 222 -5.42 4.08 35.61
C GLU A 222 -5.08 4.40 37.08
N THR A 223 -5.97 5.11 37.77
CA THR A 223 -5.80 5.33 39.21
C THR A 223 -6.43 4.17 39.97
N ILE A 224 -5.65 3.52 40.84
CA ILE A 224 -6.10 2.42 41.68
C ILE A 224 -6.06 2.83 43.16
N VAL A 225 -7.04 2.38 43.93
CA VAL A 225 -7.07 2.52 45.38
C VAL A 225 -6.97 1.11 45.96
N ALA A 226 -5.77 0.77 46.44
CA ALA A 226 -5.49 -0.55 47.01
C ALA A 226 -5.83 -0.56 48.50
N GLU A 227 -6.64 -1.52 48.91
CA GLU A 227 -6.98 -1.77 50.31
C GLU A 227 -6.16 -2.93 50.90
N ILE A 228 -6.03 -2.93 52.22
CA ILE A 228 -5.23 -3.91 52.97
C ILE A 228 -5.70 -5.33 52.63
N GLY A 229 -4.79 -6.17 52.15
CA GLY A 229 -5.05 -7.59 51.88
C GLY A 229 -6.07 -7.91 50.78
N LYS A 230 -6.70 -6.91 50.15
CA LYS A 230 -7.75 -7.12 49.12
C LYS A 230 -7.14 -7.52 47.77
N PRO A 231 -7.78 -8.46 47.03
CA PRO A 231 -7.40 -8.78 45.67
C PRO A 231 -8.07 -7.84 44.65
N TYR A 232 -7.32 -7.44 43.63
CA TYR A 232 -7.80 -6.68 42.47
C TYR A 232 -7.41 -7.40 41.18
N SER A 233 -8.28 -7.33 40.16
CA SER A 233 -8.03 -7.96 38.86
C SER A 233 -8.38 -6.99 37.73
N TYR A 234 -7.40 -6.68 36.89
CA TYR A 234 -7.54 -5.78 35.74
C TYR A 234 -7.25 -6.56 34.45
N VAL A 235 -8.13 -6.42 33.45
CA VAL A 235 -7.95 -6.99 32.11
C VAL A 235 -7.97 -5.84 31.12
N LEU A 236 -6.84 -5.57 30.48
CA LEU A 236 -6.63 -4.38 29.65
C LEU A 236 -6.37 -4.78 28.20
N GLN A 237 -7.13 -4.19 27.27
CA GLN A 237 -6.83 -4.27 25.84
C GLN A 237 -5.96 -3.08 25.44
N LEU A 238 -4.76 -3.35 24.94
CA LEU A 238 -3.82 -2.30 24.58
C LEU A 238 -4.05 -1.84 23.13
N GLU A 239 -4.16 -0.53 22.94
CA GLU A 239 -4.29 0.07 21.61
C GLU A 239 -2.92 0.25 20.96
N ARG A 240 -2.77 -0.18 19.69
CA ARG A 240 -1.54 0.04 18.94
C ARG A 240 -1.34 1.52 18.63
N GLU A 241 -0.11 1.99 18.75
CA GLU A 241 0.24 3.33 18.28
C GLU A 241 0.07 3.41 16.76
N ARG A 242 -0.38 4.57 16.26
CA ARG A 242 -0.64 4.78 14.83
C ARG A 242 0.53 5.45 14.13
N GLY A 243 0.74 5.09 12.86
CA GLY A 243 1.62 5.76 11.91
C GLY A 243 0.82 6.30 10.72
N ARG A 244 1.38 7.23 9.96
CA ARG A 244 0.76 7.79 8.76
C ARG A 244 1.29 7.08 7.51
N LEU A 245 0.41 6.63 6.64
CA LEU A 245 0.76 6.05 5.34
C LEU A 245 0.34 7.00 4.22
N LEU A 246 1.28 7.31 3.31
CA LEU A 246 1.07 8.08 2.09
C LEU A 246 1.44 7.22 0.88
N VAL A 247 0.45 6.80 0.09
CA VAL A 247 0.66 6.03 -1.14
C VAL A 247 0.39 6.91 -2.35
N GLN A 248 1.28 6.87 -3.34
CA GLN A 248 1.11 7.51 -4.63
C GLN A 248 1.44 6.51 -5.75
N ALA A 249 0.50 6.30 -6.67
CA ALA A 249 0.67 5.41 -7.80
C ALA A 249 0.75 6.17 -9.12
N VAL A 250 1.58 5.66 -10.02
CA VAL A 250 1.73 6.12 -11.40
C VAL A 250 1.42 4.93 -12.31
N PRO A 251 0.38 4.99 -13.16
CA PRO A 251 -0.45 6.16 -13.46
C PRO A 251 -1.47 6.51 -12.35
N GLY A 252 -1.89 7.78 -12.29
CA GLY A 252 -2.78 8.30 -11.24
C GLY A 252 -4.22 7.76 -11.25
N ASN A 253 -4.58 6.91 -12.21
CA ASN A 253 -5.85 6.18 -12.25
C ASN A 253 -5.73 4.74 -11.70
N ALA A 254 -4.57 4.36 -11.17
CA ALA A 254 -4.37 3.05 -10.57
C ALA A 254 -5.23 2.87 -9.32
N ARG A 255 -5.87 1.72 -9.17
CA ARG A 255 -6.62 1.34 -7.98
C ARG A 255 -5.66 0.81 -6.93
N LEU A 256 -5.92 1.21 -5.69
CA LEU A 256 -5.10 0.89 -4.53
C LEU A 256 -5.90 -0.04 -3.61
N PHE A 257 -5.28 -1.14 -3.21
CA PHE A 257 -5.82 -2.09 -2.26
C PHE A 257 -4.83 -2.29 -1.11
N LEU A 258 -5.31 -2.23 0.11
CA LEU A 258 -4.54 -2.49 1.32
C LEU A 258 -5.14 -3.71 2.02
N ASP A 259 -4.36 -4.78 2.18
CA ASP A 259 -4.83 -6.08 2.68
C ASP A 259 -6.09 -6.57 1.96
N ASP A 260 -6.03 -6.55 0.62
CA ASP A 260 -7.11 -6.94 -0.30
C ASP A 260 -8.38 -6.08 -0.21
N ARG A 261 -8.40 -5.01 0.59
CA ARG A 261 -9.49 -4.03 0.65
C ARG A 261 -9.20 -2.84 -0.25
N PHE A 262 -10.14 -2.47 -1.11
CA PHE A 262 -10.05 -1.25 -1.92
C PHE A 262 -10.02 0.00 -1.04
N VAL A 263 -9.00 0.84 -1.20
CA VAL A 263 -8.79 2.06 -0.39
C VAL A 263 -8.83 3.36 -1.19
N GLY A 264 -8.61 3.33 -2.51
CA GLY A 264 -8.65 4.54 -3.32
C GLY A 264 -8.07 4.39 -4.73
N ILE A 265 -7.93 5.53 -5.42
CA ILE A 265 -7.42 5.61 -6.79
C ILE A 265 -6.30 6.66 -6.84
N GLY A 266 -5.13 6.29 -7.33
CA GLY A 266 -3.97 7.15 -7.59
C GLY A 266 -3.22 7.61 -6.34
N ARG A 267 -3.93 8.08 -5.32
CA ARG A 267 -3.37 8.52 -4.04
C ARG A 267 -4.21 8.01 -2.88
N TYR A 268 -3.55 7.62 -1.80
CA TYR A 268 -4.19 7.23 -0.55
C TYR A 268 -3.40 7.78 0.64
N GLU A 269 -4.10 8.32 1.65
CA GLU A 269 -3.51 8.84 2.89
C GLU A 269 -4.37 8.41 4.07
N ALA A 270 -3.78 7.75 5.07
CA ALA A 270 -4.48 7.33 6.29
C ALA A 270 -3.53 7.17 7.49
N ASP A 271 -4.06 7.35 8.69
CA ASP A 271 -3.39 7.01 9.95
C ASP A 271 -3.80 5.59 10.38
N LEU A 272 -2.86 4.64 10.31
CA LEU A 272 -3.08 3.21 10.50
C LEU A 272 -2.36 2.70 11.76
N PRO A 273 -2.87 1.66 12.44
CA PRO A 273 -2.12 0.95 13.48
C PRO A 273 -0.74 0.52 12.97
N GLY A 274 0.29 0.62 13.81
CA GLY A 274 1.62 0.16 13.46
C GLY A 274 1.64 -1.35 13.24
N ASP A 275 1.74 -1.77 11.99
CA ASP A 275 1.73 -3.17 11.55
C ASP A 275 2.28 -3.30 10.12
N ASP A 276 2.44 -4.55 9.67
CA ASP A 276 2.74 -4.88 8.29
C ASP A 276 1.46 -4.98 7.46
N TYR A 277 1.40 -4.27 6.33
CA TYR A 277 0.28 -4.31 5.39
C TYR A 277 0.75 -4.78 4.01
N THR A 278 -0.17 -5.36 3.23
CA THR A 278 0.05 -5.73 1.83
C THR A 278 -0.64 -4.72 0.92
N LEU A 279 0.15 -3.94 0.18
CA LEU A 279 -0.32 -3.00 -0.82
C LEU A 279 -0.38 -3.70 -2.18
N LEU A 280 -1.55 -3.71 -2.82
CA LEU A 280 -1.74 -4.11 -4.22
C LEU A 280 -2.14 -2.88 -5.04
N VAL A 281 -1.42 -2.64 -6.13
CA VAL A 281 -1.66 -1.53 -7.05
C VAL A 281 -1.96 -2.10 -8.43
N GLU A 282 -3.13 -1.79 -8.98
CA GLU A 282 -3.57 -2.27 -10.29
C GLU A 282 -4.04 -1.11 -11.18
N ALA A 283 -3.79 -1.22 -12.49
CA ALA A 283 -4.34 -0.32 -13.47
C ALA A 283 -4.57 -1.07 -14.78
N THR A 284 -5.54 -0.60 -15.58
CA THR A 284 -5.77 -1.11 -16.93
C THR A 284 -4.52 -0.96 -17.78
N ASP A 285 -4.20 -1.96 -18.60
CA ASP A 285 -3.02 -2.00 -19.47
C ASP A 285 -1.68 -1.87 -18.75
N ARG A 286 -1.64 -2.08 -17.43
CA ARG A 286 -0.43 -2.10 -16.60
C ARG A 286 -0.23 -3.44 -15.90
N ILE A 287 1.02 -3.79 -15.64
CA ILE A 287 1.33 -4.96 -14.80
C ILE A 287 1.09 -4.55 -13.35
N SER A 288 0.24 -5.28 -12.63
CA SER A 288 -0.06 -5.00 -11.22
C SER A 288 1.12 -5.34 -10.32
N GLU A 289 1.34 -4.55 -9.27
CA GLU A 289 2.40 -4.78 -8.29
C GLU A 289 1.81 -5.06 -6.90
N ARG A 290 2.35 -6.06 -6.20
CA ARG A 290 2.02 -6.39 -4.82
C ARG A 290 3.26 -6.22 -3.95
N ARG A 291 3.16 -5.42 -2.88
CA ARG A 291 4.29 -5.03 -2.03
C ARG A 291 3.90 -5.09 -0.55
N ARG A 292 4.79 -5.63 0.30
CA ARG A 292 4.65 -5.54 1.76
C ARG A 292 5.20 -4.19 2.25
N ILE A 293 4.44 -3.50 3.10
CA ILE A 293 4.80 -2.20 3.67
C ILE A 293 4.70 -2.27 5.20
N GLU A 294 5.69 -1.72 5.89
CA GLU A 294 5.70 -1.64 7.37
C GLU A 294 5.30 -0.22 7.77
N VAL A 295 4.17 -0.05 8.46
CA VAL A 295 3.77 1.26 8.99
C VAL A 295 4.33 1.42 10.40
N LYS A 296 5.29 2.34 10.57
CA LYS A 296 5.91 2.59 11.87
C LYS A 296 5.12 3.59 12.71
N PRO A 297 4.92 3.33 14.02
CA PRO A 297 4.29 4.27 14.94
C PRO A 297 4.91 5.67 14.90
N LYS A 298 4.07 6.71 14.93
CA LYS A 298 4.47 8.14 14.96
C LYS A 298 5.37 8.57 13.80
N GLN A 299 5.50 7.76 12.76
CA GLN A 299 6.25 8.08 11.54
C GLN A 299 5.31 8.19 10.35
N THR A 300 5.79 8.84 9.30
CA THR A 300 5.09 8.93 8.02
C THR A 300 5.82 8.07 7.00
N GLU A 301 5.19 6.98 6.58
CA GLU A 301 5.69 6.10 5.53
C GLU A 301 5.18 6.58 4.18
N ARG A 302 6.08 6.82 3.22
CA ARG A 302 5.73 7.29 1.87
C ARG A 302 6.12 6.26 0.84
N VAL A 303 5.13 5.76 0.10
CA VAL A 303 5.31 4.72 -0.91
C VAL A 303 4.90 5.25 -2.27
N VAL A 304 5.84 5.23 -3.21
CA VAL A 304 5.58 5.52 -4.63
C VAL A 304 5.67 4.22 -5.41
N VAL A 305 4.64 3.93 -6.22
CA VAL A 305 4.54 2.72 -7.04
C VAL A 305 4.35 3.11 -8.50
N GLU A 306 5.28 2.72 -9.36
CA GLU A 306 5.21 2.96 -10.80
C GLU A 306 4.91 1.66 -11.54
N LEU A 307 3.73 1.56 -12.15
CA LEU A 307 3.32 0.36 -12.85
C LEU A 307 3.83 0.35 -14.31
N PRO A 308 4.61 -0.67 -14.71
CA PRO A 308 5.06 -0.78 -16.09
C PRO A 308 3.89 -1.12 -17.03
N PRO A 309 3.92 -0.65 -18.29
CA PRO A 309 2.91 -0.98 -19.29
C PRO A 309 2.92 -2.48 -19.61
N ARG A 310 1.73 -3.06 -19.83
CA ARG A 310 1.62 -4.42 -20.37
C ARG A 310 2.12 -4.41 -21.82
N PRO A 311 2.91 -5.41 -22.24
CA PRO A 311 3.21 -5.59 -23.65
C PRO A 311 1.89 -5.83 -24.41
N GLN A 312 1.66 -5.05 -25.47
CA GLN A 312 0.54 -5.25 -26.39
C GLN A 312 1.05 -5.96 -27.65
N SER A 313 0.31 -6.94 -28.15
CA SER A 313 0.59 -7.62 -29.43
C SER A 313 -0.10 -6.88 -30.59
N GLY A 314 0.57 -6.81 -31.75
CA GLY A 314 0.04 -6.11 -32.94
C GLY A 314 -0.79 -7.01 -33.86
N ARG A 315 -1.03 -8.26 -33.46
CA ARG A 315 -1.43 -9.35 -34.35
C ARG A 315 -2.76 -9.07 -35.08
N SER A 316 -3.77 -8.54 -34.39
CA SER A 316 -5.10 -8.30 -34.98
C SER A 316 -5.13 -7.13 -35.97
N GLN A 317 -4.40 -6.04 -35.68
CA GLN A 317 -4.29 -4.90 -36.58
C GLN A 317 -3.48 -5.26 -37.83
N LEU A 318 -2.52 -6.18 -37.70
CA LEU A 318 -1.71 -6.67 -38.81
C LEU A 318 -2.44 -7.65 -39.74
N LEU A 319 -3.44 -8.39 -39.26
CA LEU A 319 -4.36 -9.16 -40.12
C LEU A 319 -5.15 -8.24 -41.08
N ALA A 320 -5.65 -7.12 -40.56
CA ALA A 320 -6.34 -6.14 -41.39
C ALA A 320 -5.38 -5.51 -42.42
N TYR A 321 -4.16 -5.19 -41.99
CA TYR A 321 -3.11 -4.70 -42.88
C TYR A 321 -2.75 -5.72 -43.97
N SER A 322 -2.56 -7.00 -43.64
CA SER A 322 -2.18 -8.03 -44.62
C SER A 322 -3.25 -8.25 -45.70
N ALA A 323 -4.53 -8.13 -45.35
CA ALA A 323 -5.63 -8.19 -46.32
C ALA A 323 -5.58 -7.02 -47.32
N VAL A 324 -5.37 -5.79 -46.83
CA VAL A 324 -5.29 -4.58 -47.67
C VAL A 324 -4.02 -4.59 -48.51
N ALA A 325 -2.86 -4.82 -47.89
CA ALA A 325 -1.58 -4.91 -48.57
C ALA A 325 -1.59 -6.03 -49.64
N GLY A 326 -2.20 -7.18 -49.32
CA GLY A 326 -2.37 -8.30 -50.25
C GLY A 326 -3.06 -7.86 -51.53
N SER A 327 -4.17 -7.14 -51.38
CA SER A 327 -4.95 -6.61 -52.49
C SER A 327 -4.15 -5.59 -53.33
N VAL A 328 -3.38 -4.71 -52.69
CA VAL A 328 -2.56 -3.70 -53.38
C VAL A 328 -1.44 -4.35 -54.20
N VAL A 329 -0.75 -5.35 -53.63
CA VAL A 329 0.30 -6.08 -54.35
C VAL A 329 -0.28 -6.84 -55.54
N ILE A 330 -1.45 -7.47 -55.40
CA ILE A 330 -2.14 -8.13 -56.52
C ILE A 330 -2.34 -7.11 -57.65
N ILE A 331 -2.97 -5.98 -57.36
CA ILE A 331 -3.28 -4.98 -58.40
C ILE A 331 -2.01 -4.44 -59.08
N GLY A 332 -0.96 -4.18 -58.30
CA GLY A 332 0.34 -3.72 -58.82
C GLY A 332 1.11 -4.76 -59.62
N SER A 333 0.79 -6.05 -59.48
CA SER A 333 1.46 -7.17 -60.18
C SER A 333 0.62 -7.82 -61.28
N LEU A 334 -0.61 -7.35 -61.52
CA LEU A 334 -1.48 -7.87 -62.60
C LEU A 334 -0.86 -7.77 -63.99
N GLY A 335 0.14 -6.91 -64.20
CA GLY A 335 0.84 -6.74 -65.49
C GLY A 335 2.06 -7.66 -65.70
N THR A 336 2.40 -8.54 -64.75
CA THR A 336 3.60 -9.41 -64.84
C THR A 336 3.31 -10.87 -65.14
N ALA A 337 2.06 -11.24 -65.42
CA ALA A 337 1.67 -12.63 -65.64
C ALA A 337 0.60 -12.74 -66.72
N SER A 338 0.81 -13.61 -67.70
CA SER A 338 -0.19 -13.97 -68.72
C SER A 338 -1.41 -14.72 -68.15
N ASP A 339 -1.24 -15.49 -67.06
CA ASP A 339 -2.30 -16.33 -66.47
C ASP A 339 -2.79 -15.90 -65.06
N GLY A 340 -2.30 -14.79 -64.49
CA GLY A 340 -2.76 -14.24 -63.20
C GLY A 340 -2.45 -15.09 -61.95
N VAL A 341 -2.11 -16.37 -62.09
CA VAL A 341 -1.87 -17.33 -61.00
C VAL A 341 -0.71 -16.92 -60.10
N ALA A 342 0.39 -16.39 -60.64
CA ALA A 342 1.54 -15.99 -59.84
C ALA A 342 1.34 -14.65 -59.11
N ALA A 343 0.58 -13.71 -59.69
CA ALA A 343 0.16 -12.48 -59.00
C ALA A 343 -0.79 -12.81 -57.84
N ILE A 344 -1.68 -13.79 -58.04
CA ILE A 344 -2.52 -14.37 -56.98
C ILE A 344 -1.65 -15.13 -55.96
N ALA A 345 -0.61 -15.86 -56.36
CA ALA A 345 0.32 -16.55 -55.46
C ALA A 345 1.13 -15.56 -54.58
N ALA A 346 1.56 -14.43 -55.14
CA ALA A 346 2.24 -13.37 -54.42
C ALA A 346 1.32 -12.60 -53.45
N GLY A 347 0.10 -12.27 -53.90
CA GLY A 347 -0.93 -11.66 -53.07
C GLY A 347 -1.45 -12.57 -51.96
N SER A 348 -1.60 -13.86 -52.25
CA SER A 348 -1.93 -14.87 -51.25
C SER A 348 -0.77 -15.14 -50.30
N GLY A 349 0.49 -15.00 -50.71
CA GLY A 349 1.66 -15.00 -49.82
C GLY A 349 1.59 -13.95 -48.71
N LEU A 350 1.04 -12.77 -49.00
CA LEU A 350 0.75 -11.73 -48.01
C LEU A 350 -0.33 -12.13 -47.00
N VAL A 351 -1.44 -12.68 -47.51
CA VAL A 351 -2.57 -13.09 -46.67
C VAL A 351 -2.20 -14.31 -45.82
N ILE A 352 -1.61 -15.34 -46.43
CA ILE A 352 -1.11 -16.55 -45.77
C ILE A 352 -0.02 -16.20 -44.77
N GLY A 353 0.93 -15.35 -45.14
CA GLY A 353 1.99 -14.90 -44.24
C GLY A 353 1.46 -14.11 -43.05
N GLY A 354 0.47 -13.24 -43.28
CA GLY A 354 -0.23 -12.51 -42.21
C GLY A 354 -1.00 -13.43 -41.27
N VAL A 355 -1.74 -14.42 -41.80
CA VAL A 355 -2.50 -15.40 -40.99
C VAL A 355 -1.56 -16.36 -40.25
N ALA A 356 -0.52 -16.89 -40.90
CA ALA A 356 0.45 -17.78 -40.29
C ALA A 356 1.21 -17.08 -39.16
N GLY A 357 1.66 -15.83 -39.39
CA GLY A 357 2.23 -14.99 -38.35
C GLY A 357 1.24 -14.69 -37.22
N TYR A 358 -0.03 -14.41 -37.56
CA TYR A 358 -1.10 -14.25 -36.58
C TYR A 358 -1.33 -15.51 -35.75
N LEU A 359 -1.13 -16.72 -36.25
CA LEU A 359 -1.31 -17.94 -35.46
C LEU A 359 -0.06 -18.32 -34.66
N ALA A 360 1.14 -18.01 -35.18
CA ALA A 360 2.40 -18.50 -34.62
C ALA A 360 3.04 -17.63 -33.50
N ILE A 361 2.69 -16.34 -33.36
CA ILE A 361 3.41 -15.37 -32.49
C ILE A 361 2.65 -15.04 -31.19
N PRO A 362 2.91 -15.65 -30.02
CA PRO A 362 2.19 -15.37 -28.76
C PRO A 362 1.80 -13.90 -28.45
N ASP A 363 0.66 -13.70 -27.76
CA ASP A 363 0.09 -12.37 -27.48
C ASP A 363 0.90 -11.53 -26.47
N ASP A 364 1.86 -12.14 -25.79
CA ASP A 364 2.76 -11.49 -24.82
C ASP A 364 4.04 -10.94 -25.46
N ILE A 365 4.25 -11.16 -26.77
CA ILE A 365 5.41 -10.64 -27.49
C ILE A 365 5.25 -9.14 -27.73
N ARG A 366 6.33 -8.39 -27.47
CA ARG A 366 6.40 -6.92 -27.71
C ARG A 366 5.93 -6.57 -29.12
N LEU A 367 5.22 -5.46 -29.21
CA LEU A 367 4.60 -4.96 -30.44
C LEU A 367 5.55 -4.84 -31.64
N GLY A 368 6.77 -4.32 -31.43
CA GLY A 368 7.77 -4.21 -32.50
C GLY A 368 8.25 -5.58 -33.01
N SER A 369 8.48 -6.52 -32.08
CA SER A 369 8.94 -7.87 -32.41
C SER A 369 7.89 -8.72 -33.09
N SER A 370 6.64 -8.65 -32.62
CA SER A 370 5.51 -9.30 -33.29
C SER A 370 5.26 -8.70 -34.66
N SER A 371 5.37 -7.38 -34.80
CA SER A 371 5.21 -6.72 -36.10
C SER A 371 6.24 -7.16 -37.12
N LEU A 372 7.54 -7.12 -36.79
CA LEU A 372 8.59 -7.47 -37.75
C LEU A 372 8.60 -8.97 -38.10
N ALA A 373 8.23 -9.84 -37.15
CA ALA A 373 8.06 -11.27 -37.43
C ALA A 373 6.91 -11.53 -38.41
N ILE A 374 5.80 -10.80 -38.30
CA ILE A 374 4.70 -10.87 -39.27
C ILE A 374 5.15 -10.31 -40.63
N THR A 375 5.82 -9.15 -40.64
CA THR A 375 6.44 -8.55 -41.85
C THR A 375 7.37 -9.53 -42.56
N GLY A 376 8.27 -10.15 -41.79
CA GLY A 376 9.19 -11.14 -42.30
C GLY A 376 8.46 -12.34 -42.88
N SER A 377 7.39 -12.81 -42.23
CA SER A 377 6.56 -13.91 -42.73
C SER A 377 5.93 -13.56 -44.08
N MET A 378 5.37 -12.36 -44.19
CA MET A 378 4.78 -11.84 -45.43
C MET A 378 5.83 -11.71 -46.55
N GLY A 379 6.96 -11.03 -46.27
CA GLY A 379 8.01 -10.79 -47.25
C GLY A 379 8.74 -12.07 -47.68
N GLY A 380 8.93 -13.02 -46.76
CA GLY A 380 9.49 -14.32 -47.08
C GLY A 380 8.57 -15.16 -47.97
N GLY A 381 7.25 -15.14 -47.69
CA GLY A 381 6.25 -15.80 -48.54
C GLY A 381 6.22 -15.22 -49.95
N MET A 382 6.22 -13.89 -50.08
CA MET A 382 6.32 -13.20 -51.37
C MET A 382 7.62 -13.54 -52.11
N LEU A 383 8.77 -13.41 -51.44
CA LEU A 383 10.08 -13.60 -52.06
C LEU A 383 10.20 -15.00 -52.62
N PHE A 384 9.81 -16.02 -51.86
CA PHE A 384 9.79 -17.40 -52.34
C PHE A 384 8.72 -17.62 -53.41
N GLY A 385 7.55 -16.98 -53.32
CA GLY A 385 6.52 -17.03 -54.35
C GLY A 385 7.01 -16.51 -55.70
N PHE A 386 7.57 -15.30 -55.74
CA PHE A 386 8.14 -14.73 -56.97
C PHE A 386 9.37 -15.51 -57.46
N SER A 387 10.27 -15.92 -56.56
CA SER A 387 11.47 -16.68 -56.95
C SER A 387 11.12 -18.04 -57.52
N THR A 388 10.06 -18.69 -57.02
CA THR A 388 9.60 -19.96 -57.57
C THR A 388 8.94 -19.79 -58.92
N ALA A 389 8.04 -18.80 -59.06
CA ALA A 389 7.44 -18.46 -60.34
C ALA A 389 8.49 -18.05 -61.40
N ALA A 390 9.62 -17.47 -60.99
CA ALA A 390 10.72 -17.11 -61.90
C ALA A 390 11.52 -18.32 -62.43
N VAL A 391 11.48 -19.47 -61.74
CA VAL A 391 12.37 -20.61 -62.01
C VAL A 391 11.60 -21.87 -62.43
N THR A 392 10.30 -21.97 -62.15
CA THR A 392 9.50 -23.14 -62.52
C THR A 392 8.02 -22.82 -62.74
N ASP A 393 7.44 -23.44 -63.77
CA ASP A 393 6.00 -23.38 -64.07
C ASP A 393 5.19 -24.48 -63.35
N LYS A 394 5.81 -25.25 -62.45
CA LYS A 394 5.14 -26.36 -61.75
C LYS A 394 4.43 -25.90 -60.49
N ASP A 395 3.11 -25.80 -60.55
CA ASP A 395 2.24 -25.42 -59.43
C ASP A 395 2.45 -26.25 -58.16
N SER A 396 2.82 -27.53 -58.29
CA SER A 396 3.02 -28.44 -57.15
C SER A 396 4.10 -28.00 -56.16
N TYR A 397 5.06 -27.18 -56.60
CA TYR A 397 6.16 -26.70 -55.74
C TYR A 397 5.89 -25.31 -55.13
N SER A 398 4.95 -24.55 -55.69
CA SER A 398 4.68 -23.16 -55.28
C SER A 398 4.22 -23.06 -53.82
N GLY A 399 3.17 -23.80 -53.45
CA GLY A 399 2.60 -23.78 -52.09
C GLY A 399 3.61 -24.14 -50.99
N PRO A 400 4.31 -25.29 -51.07
CA PRO A 400 5.31 -25.66 -50.07
C PRO A 400 6.46 -24.65 -49.93
N LEU A 401 6.94 -24.06 -51.03
CA LEU A 401 8.03 -23.09 -51.01
C LEU A 401 7.59 -21.73 -50.48
N VAL A 402 6.37 -21.29 -50.78
CA VAL A 402 5.76 -20.10 -50.16
C VAL A 402 5.58 -20.31 -48.65
N ALA A 403 5.14 -21.49 -48.22
CA ALA A 403 5.02 -21.83 -46.81
C ALA A 403 6.40 -21.83 -46.11
N LEU A 404 7.42 -22.41 -46.74
CA LEU A 404 8.79 -22.37 -46.24
C LEU A 404 9.32 -20.93 -46.13
N GLY A 405 9.13 -20.12 -47.17
CA GLY A 405 9.51 -18.71 -47.18
C GLY A 405 8.81 -17.92 -46.07
N THR A 406 7.53 -18.21 -45.83
CA THR A 406 6.75 -17.61 -44.75
C THR A 406 7.35 -17.90 -43.38
N VAL A 407 7.67 -19.17 -43.10
CA VAL A 407 8.29 -19.55 -41.82
C VAL A 407 9.69 -18.95 -41.68
N ALA A 408 10.52 -19.09 -42.72
CA ALA A 408 11.90 -18.60 -42.71
C ALA A 408 11.97 -17.08 -42.52
N GLY A 409 11.12 -16.35 -43.26
CA GLY A 409 11.00 -14.91 -43.14
C GLY A 409 10.48 -14.48 -41.77
N GLY A 410 9.52 -15.21 -41.20
CA GLY A 410 9.00 -14.93 -39.85
C GLY A 410 10.05 -15.06 -38.76
N VAL A 411 10.86 -16.13 -38.82
CA VAL A 411 11.99 -16.35 -37.91
C VAL A 411 13.06 -15.27 -38.08
N ALA A 412 13.39 -14.89 -39.32
CA ALA A 412 14.33 -13.83 -39.59
C ALA A 412 13.82 -12.47 -39.05
N GLY A 413 12.55 -12.15 -39.27
CA GLY A 413 11.92 -10.94 -38.74
C GLY A 413 11.92 -10.90 -37.21
N TYR A 414 11.58 -12.01 -36.56
CA TYR A 414 11.62 -12.09 -35.09
C TYR A 414 13.02 -11.89 -34.54
N THR A 415 14.02 -12.55 -35.11
CA THR A 415 15.41 -12.45 -34.64
C THR A 415 15.98 -11.05 -34.83
N VAL A 416 15.74 -10.41 -35.99
CA VAL A 416 16.15 -9.03 -36.23
C VAL A 416 15.49 -8.07 -35.24
N ALA A 417 14.20 -8.23 -34.94
CA ALA A 417 13.54 -7.33 -34.00
C ALA A 417 14.05 -7.46 -32.56
N GLN A 418 14.47 -8.66 -32.15
CA GLN A 418 15.11 -8.87 -30.84
C GLN A 418 16.49 -8.21 -30.78
N LEU A 419 17.27 -8.29 -31.86
CA LEU A 419 18.62 -7.73 -31.92
C LEU A 419 18.62 -6.20 -32.07
N ALA A 420 17.66 -5.66 -32.81
CA ALA A 420 17.64 -4.24 -33.19
C ALA A 420 16.70 -3.37 -32.34
N SER A 421 15.91 -3.94 -31.42
CA SER A 421 14.99 -3.20 -30.52
C SER A 421 14.07 -2.21 -31.27
N LEU A 422 13.57 -2.62 -32.43
CA LEU A 422 12.83 -1.76 -33.34
C LEU A 422 11.51 -1.27 -32.73
N THR A 423 11.18 -0.02 -33.01
CA THR A 423 9.89 0.57 -32.64
C THR A 423 8.77 0.00 -33.54
N PRO A 424 7.49 0.09 -33.12
CA PRO A 424 6.38 -0.27 -34.00
C PRO A 424 6.32 0.57 -35.29
N GLY A 425 6.84 1.80 -35.25
CA GLY A 425 6.93 2.70 -36.41
C GLY A 425 7.95 2.20 -37.44
N ASP A 426 9.12 1.77 -36.97
CA ASP A 426 10.17 1.19 -37.79
C ASP A 426 9.66 -0.01 -38.60
N ALA A 427 8.92 -0.90 -37.93
CA ALA A 427 8.32 -2.07 -38.57
C ALA A 427 7.27 -1.68 -39.63
N ALA A 428 6.51 -0.61 -39.40
CA ALA A 428 5.54 -0.10 -40.39
C ALA A 428 6.24 0.49 -41.63
N LEU A 429 7.39 1.15 -41.46
CA LEU A 429 8.16 1.66 -42.59
C LEU A 429 8.76 0.52 -43.44
N VAL A 430 9.22 -0.56 -42.80
CA VAL A 430 9.70 -1.77 -43.50
C VAL A 430 8.56 -2.46 -44.25
N ASN A 431 7.38 -2.58 -43.63
CA ASN A 431 6.16 -3.07 -44.28
C ASN A 431 5.81 -2.28 -45.54
N SER A 432 5.80 -0.95 -45.43
CA SER A 432 5.53 -0.04 -46.54
C SER A 432 6.55 -0.22 -47.67
N GLY A 433 7.86 -0.26 -47.34
CA GLY A 433 8.93 -0.49 -48.30
C GLY A 433 8.80 -1.82 -49.03
N MET A 434 8.47 -2.90 -48.32
CA MET A 434 8.22 -4.22 -48.91
C MET A 434 7.06 -4.20 -49.91
N VAL A 435 5.90 -3.64 -49.52
CA VAL A 435 4.70 -3.57 -50.37
C VAL A 435 4.98 -2.72 -51.61
N TRP A 436 5.45 -1.49 -51.42
CA TRP A 436 5.67 -0.58 -52.54
C TRP A 436 6.84 -1.00 -53.42
N GLY A 437 7.92 -1.53 -52.84
CA GLY A 437 9.02 -2.11 -53.62
C GLY A 437 8.54 -3.22 -54.55
N THR A 438 7.67 -4.10 -54.04
CA THR A 438 7.04 -5.16 -54.86
C THR A 438 6.15 -4.59 -55.96
N VAL A 439 5.30 -3.61 -55.63
CA VAL A 439 4.43 -2.92 -56.60
C VAL A 439 5.24 -2.22 -57.68
N TYR A 440 6.32 -1.52 -57.32
CA TYR A 440 7.22 -0.87 -58.27
C TYR A 440 7.91 -1.89 -59.18
N GLY A 441 8.43 -3.00 -58.63
CA GLY A 441 9.04 -4.07 -59.41
C GLY A 441 8.06 -4.68 -60.41
N GLY A 442 6.82 -4.93 -59.97
CA GLY A 442 5.75 -5.47 -60.82
C GLY A 442 5.31 -4.51 -61.92
N LEU A 443 5.01 -3.26 -61.57
CA LEU A 443 4.61 -2.25 -62.55
C LEU A 443 5.76 -1.91 -63.52
N PHE A 444 7.00 -1.90 -63.05
CA PHE A 444 8.17 -1.70 -63.91
C PHE A 444 8.36 -2.85 -64.89
N ALA A 445 8.18 -4.10 -64.45
CA ALA A 445 8.18 -5.24 -65.35
C ALA A 445 7.13 -5.10 -66.45
N SER A 446 5.91 -4.63 -66.12
CA SER A 446 4.83 -4.44 -67.10
C SER A 446 5.04 -3.33 -68.13
N VAL A 447 6.07 -2.48 -67.97
CA VAL A 447 6.45 -1.47 -68.98
C VAL A 447 7.18 -2.11 -70.16
N PHE A 448 7.79 -3.27 -69.96
CA PHE A 448 8.58 -3.94 -70.98
C PHE A 448 7.95 -5.28 -71.34
N ASP A 449 8.00 -5.65 -72.63
CA ASP A 449 7.59 -6.96 -73.09
C ASP A 449 8.67 -8.02 -72.77
N TYR A 450 8.74 -8.41 -71.50
CA TYR A 450 9.64 -9.43 -71.01
C TYR A 450 8.90 -10.77 -70.79
N PRO A 451 9.62 -11.91 -70.91
CA PRO A 451 9.10 -13.18 -70.42
C PRO A 451 8.69 -13.09 -68.94
N ASP A 452 7.58 -13.74 -68.58
CA ASP A 452 7.00 -13.75 -67.22
C ASP A 452 8.05 -14.05 -66.13
N THR A 453 9.03 -14.92 -66.41
CA THR A 453 10.14 -15.26 -65.48
C THR A 453 11.01 -14.06 -65.10
N ILE A 454 11.27 -13.14 -66.03
CA ILE A 454 11.98 -11.89 -65.78
C ILE A 454 11.07 -10.94 -64.99
N GLY A 455 9.77 -10.90 -65.30
CA GLY A 455 8.80 -10.11 -64.56
C GLY A 455 8.73 -10.47 -63.08
N TYR A 456 8.67 -11.77 -62.75
CA TYR A 456 8.73 -12.23 -61.35
C TYR A 456 10.07 -11.91 -60.67
N SER A 457 11.18 -12.00 -61.40
CA SER A 457 12.50 -11.64 -60.89
C SER A 457 12.60 -10.14 -60.57
N LEU A 458 11.99 -9.28 -61.39
CA LEU A 458 11.91 -7.84 -61.15
C LEU A 458 11.01 -7.51 -59.96
N ALA A 459 9.89 -8.22 -59.77
CA ALA A 459 9.04 -8.08 -58.58
C ALA A 459 9.79 -8.50 -57.30
N ALA A 460 10.51 -9.64 -57.33
CA ALA A 460 11.36 -10.10 -56.23
C ALA A 460 12.51 -9.10 -55.93
N GLY A 461 13.13 -8.56 -56.98
CA GLY A 461 14.16 -7.52 -56.86
C GLY A 461 13.61 -6.23 -56.25
N GLY A 462 12.41 -5.81 -56.67
CA GLY A 462 11.68 -4.68 -56.12
C GLY A 462 11.37 -4.85 -54.63
N LEU A 463 10.90 -6.03 -54.22
CA LEU A 463 10.72 -6.38 -52.80
C LEU A 463 12.03 -6.22 -52.02
N GLY A 464 13.12 -6.80 -52.52
CA GLY A 464 14.44 -6.72 -51.87
C GLY A 464 14.92 -5.28 -51.73
N LEU A 465 14.84 -4.47 -52.81
CA LEU A 465 15.18 -3.05 -52.79
C LEU A 465 14.28 -2.26 -51.82
N GLY A 466 12.99 -2.56 -51.78
CA GLY A 466 12.04 -1.95 -50.86
C GLY A 466 12.37 -2.20 -49.38
N VAL A 467 12.70 -3.45 -49.03
CA VAL A 467 13.13 -3.81 -47.67
C VAL A 467 14.48 -3.15 -47.33
N LEU A 468 15.44 -3.15 -48.27
CA LEU A 468 16.75 -2.53 -48.05
C LEU A 468 16.64 -1.01 -47.85
N THR A 469 15.89 -0.33 -48.71
CA THR A 469 15.70 1.13 -48.65
C THR A 469 14.96 1.55 -47.37
N SER A 470 13.88 0.86 -47.02
CA SER A 470 13.17 1.13 -45.76
C SER A 470 14.02 0.82 -44.52
N GLY A 471 14.78 -0.26 -44.53
CA GLY A 471 15.72 -0.59 -43.44
C GLY A 471 16.81 0.48 -43.24
N LEU A 472 17.26 1.13 -44.32
CA LEU A 472 18.15 2.29 -44.24
C LEU A 472 17.41 3.53 -43.71
N LEU A 473 16.18 3.79 -44.17
CA LEU A 473 15.39 4.95 -43.74
C LEU A 473 15.08 4.93 -42.25
N VAL A 474 14.80 3.75 -41.67
CA VAL A 474 14.55 3.58 -40.22
C VAL A 474 15.71 4.11 -39.37
N ARG A 475 16.95 4.11 -39.87
CA ARG A 475 18.10 4.65 -39.13
C ARG A 475 18.13 6.18 -39.09
N SER A 476 17.50 6.83 -40.05
CA SER A 476 17.59 8.28 -40.25
C SER A 476 16.29 8.99 -39.90
N PHE A 477 15.16 8.28 -39.87
CA PHE A 477 13.84 8.87 -39.67
C PHE A 477 13.03 8.07 -38.64
N SER A 478 12.49 8.77 -37.65
CA SER A 478 11.52 8.23 -36.69
C SER A 478 10.10 8.48 -37.23
N VAL A 479 9.50 7.45 -37.80
CA VAL A 479 8.14 7.52 -38.39
C VAL A 479 7.18 6.77 -37.50
N SER A 480 6.08 7.38 -37.06
CA SER A 480 5.03 6.65 -36.32
C SER A 480 4.22 5.76 -37.27
N ARG A 481 3.53 4.76 -36.71
CA ARG A 481 2.68 3.86 -37.51
C ARG A 481 1.56 4.58 -38.25
N ALA A 482 0.96 5.58 -37.61
CA ALA A 482 -0.11 6.35 -38.23
C ALA A 482 0.41 7.19 -39.40
N HIS A 483 1.62 7.74 -39.26
CA HIS A 483 2.28 8.44 -40.34
C HIS A 483 2.56 7.51 -41.54
N ALA A 484 3.16 6.33 -41.30
CA ALA A 484 3.40 5.36 -42.35
C ALA A 484 2.10 4.93 -43.07
N ALA A 485 1.01 4.72 -42.31
CA ALA A 485 -0.30 4.37 -42.87
C ALA A 485 -0.89 5.48 -43.77
N LEU A 486 -0.67 6.77 -43.43
CA LEU A 486 -1.09 7.88 -44.27
C LEU A 486 -0.28 7.94 -45.57
N ILE A 487 1.01 7.64 -45.52
CA ILE A 487 1.86 7.53 -46.72
C ILE A 487 1.35 6.39 -47.61
N ASP A 488 1.09 5.20 -47.04
CA ASP A 488 0.54 4.05 -47.75
C ASP A 488 -0.81 4.38 -48.41
N LEU A 489 -1.71 5.09 -47.72
CA LEU A 489 -2.97 5.56 -48.29
C LEU A 489 -2.75 6.46 -49.51
N GLY A 490 -1.71 7.29 -49.50
CA GLY A 490 -1.31 8.08 -50.66
C GLY A 490 -0.95 7.23 -51.87
N GLY A 491 -0.13 6.19 -51.66
CA GLY A 491 0.23 5.25 -52.72
C GLY A 491 -0.98 4.51 -53.28
N VAL A 492 -1.89 4.03 -52.41
CA VAL A 492 -3.13 3.36 -52.84
C VAL A 492 -4.02 4.31 -53.62
N GLY A 493 -4.22 5.53 -53.13
CA GLY A 493 -4.99 6.56 -53.82
C GLY A 493 -4.40 6.89 -55.21
N GLY A 494 -3.08 7.00 -55.30
CA GLY A 494 -2.36 7.22 -56.55
C GLY A 494 -2.54 6.08 -57.56
N LEU A 495 -2.47 4.83 -57.08
CA LEU A 495 -2.69 3.63 -57.90
C LEU A 495 -4.13 3.51 -58.40
N VAL A 496 -5.12 3.76 -57.53
CA VAL A 496 -6.55 3.72 -57.91
C VAL A 496 -6.86 4.83 -58.92
N LEU A 497 -6.34 6.03 -58.68
CA LEU A 497 -6.54 7.16 -59.59
C LEU A 497 -5.94 6.87 -60.97
N SER A 498 -4.75 6.27 -61.04
CA SER A 498 -4.11 5.98 -62.33
C SER A 498 -4.83 4.89 -63.13
N VAL A 499 -5.36 3.86 -62.46
CA VAL A 499 -6.24 2.87 -63.08
C VAL A 499 -7.50 3.53 -63.64
N GLY A 500 -8.11 4.48 -62.90
CA GLY A 500 -9.28 5.24 -63.36
C GLY A 500 -8.98 6.10 -64.60
N ILE A 501 -7.85 6.83 -64.59
CA ILE A 501 -7.41 7.65 -65.73
C ILE A 501 -7.15 6.78 -66.97
N ARG A 502 -6.47 5.63 -66.79
CA ARG A 502 -6.24 4.67 -67.88
C ARG A 502 -7.55 4.20 -68.50
N SER A 503 -8.54 3.81 -67.69
CA SER A 503 -9.83 3.31 -68.19
C SER A 503 -10.55 4.32 -69.09
N LEU A 504 -10.40 5.62 -68.82
CA LEU A 504 -10.98 6.68 -69.65
C LEU A 504 -10.25 6.82 -70.99
N ILE A 505 -8.93 6.67 -70.99
CA ILE A 505 -8.09 6.78 -72.18
C ILE A 505 -8.28 5.56 -73.10
N ASP A 506 -8.31 4.35 -72.53
CA ASP A 506 -8.51 3.11 -73.29
C ASP A 506 -9.89 3.09 -73.98
N GLN A 507 -10.92 3.65 -73.34
CA GLN A 507 -12.26 3.80 -73.92
C GLN A 507 -12.30 4.71 -75.16
N GLN A 508 -11.42 5.72 -75.23
CA GLN A 508 -11.31 6.61 -76.39
C GLN A 508 -10.43 6.06 -77.51
N SER A 509 -9.52 5.14 -77.20
CA SER A 509 -8.44 4.73 -78.12
C SER A 509 -8.74 3.45 -78.90
N GLY A 510 -9.80 2.70 -78.56
CA GLY A 510 -10.18 1.45 -79.25
C GLY A 510 -9.10 0.35 -79.20
N GLY A 511 -8.38 0.24 -78.08
CA GLY A 511 -7.03 -0.36 -78.03
C GLY A 511 -6.93 -1.88 -78.25
N ASP A 512 -5.84 -2.28 -78.92
CA ASP A 512 -5.27 -3.64 -78.90
C ASP A 512 -4.67 -3.98 -77.53
N GLY A 513 -4.71 -5.26 -77.16
CA GLY A 513 -4.39 -5.76 -75.81
C GLY A 513 -2.96 -5.49 -75.33
N ASP A 514 -1.97 -5.43 -76.23
CA ASP A 514 -0.55 -5.30 -75.89
C ASP A 514 -0.18 -3.87 -75.46
N ALA A 515 -0.69 -2.87 -76.20
CA ALA A 515 -0.58 -1.46 -75.83
C ALA A 515 -1.31 -1.14 -74.52
N SER A 516 -2.18 -2.03 -74.03
CA SER A 516 -2.92 -1.84 -72.78
C SER A 516 -2.04 -2.15 -71.55
N THR A 517 -1.18 -3.19 -71.61
CA THR A 517 -0.33 -3.60 -70.48
C THR A 517 0.82 -2.63 -70.24
N GLU A 518 1.49 -2.18 -71.31
CA GLU A 518 2.54 -1.15 -71.22
C GLU A 518 2.01 0.16 -70.60
N ARG A 519 0.81 0.59 -71.04
CA ARG A 519 0.12 1.74 -70.45
C ARG A 519 -0.20 1.53 -68.97
N GLN A 520 -0.53 0.30 -68.54
CA GLN A 520 -0.70 -0.02 -67.13
C GLN A 520 0.54 0.32 -66.31
N GLY A 521 1.71 -0.14 -66.79
CA GLY A 521 2.98 0.08 -66.12
C GLY A 521 3.28 1.57 -65.98
N HIS A 522 3.14 2.33 -67.06
CA HIS A 522 3.40 3.77 -67.05
C HIS A 522 2.46 4.55 -66.12
N PHE A 523 1.15 4.38 -66.28
CA PHE A 523 0.17 5.08 -65.44
C PHE A 523 0.26 4.63 -63.98
N GLY A 524 0.45 3.33 -63.75
CA GLY A 524 0.66 2.75 -62.42
C GLY A 524 1.86 3.37 -61.72
N LEU A 525 3.05 3.33 -62.35
CA LEU A 525 4.29 3.89 -61.81
C LEU A 525 4.14 5.39 -61.51
N ALA A 526 3.59 6.16 -62.46
CA ALA A 526 3.38 7.59 -62.26
C ALA A 526 2.40 7.87 -61.11
N GLY A 527 1.28 7.16 -61.07
CA GLY A 527 0.24 7.29 -60.04
C GLY A 527 0.75 6.99 -58.64
N VAL A 528 1.40 5.83 -58.46
CA VAL A 528 2.00 5.43 -57.17
C VAL A 528 3.05 6.45 -56.73
N THR A 529 3.95 6.86 -57.64
CA THR A 529 5.02 7.82 -57.32
C THR A 529 4.46 9.15 -56.86
N LEU A 530 3.48 9.70 -57.60
CA LEU A 530 2.85 10.96 -57.23
C LEU A 530 2.06 10.82 -55.92
N GLY A 531 1.34 9.73 -55.72
CA GLY A 531 0.56 9.46 -54.51
C GLY A 531 1.42 9.38 -53.25
N LEU A 532 2.50 8.58 -53.30
CA LEU A 532 3.45 8.45 -52.19
C LEU A 532 4.18 9.76 -51.91
N ALA A 533 4.65 10.46 -52.95
CA ALA A 533 5.35 11.73 -52.80
C ALA A 533 4.44 12.82 -52.20
N ALA A 534 3.19 12.91 -52.69
CA ALA A 534 2.21 13.86 -52.18
C ALA A 534 1.87 13.57 -50.72
N ALA A 535 1.59 12.32 -50.35
CA ALA A 535 1.30 11.97 -48.97
C ALA A 535 2.49 12.24 -48.05
N THR A 536 3.70 11.82 -48.44
CA THR A 536 4.94 12.12 -47.69
C THR A 536 5.13 13.62 -47.46
N PHE A 537 4.88 14.45 -48.49
CA PHE A 537 4.99 15.90 -48.37
C PHE A 537 3.93 16.51 -47.44
N LEU A 538 2.69 16.02 -47.52
CA LEU A 538 1.56 16.50 -46.71
C LEU A 538 1.69 16.07 -45.25
N THR A 539 2.28 14.91 -44.98
CA THR A 539 2.43 14.36 -43.63
C THR A 539 3.81 14.62 -43.01
N ARG A 540 4.70 15.38 -43.67
CA ARG A 540 6.08 15.62 -43.23
C ARG A 540 6.28 16.04 -41.77
N ASN A 541 5.28 16.71 -41.18
CA ASN A 541 5.31 17.21 -39.81
C ASN A 541 4.42 16.39 -38.84
N TYR A 542 3.90 15.24 -39.27
CA TYR A 542 2.95 14.45 -38.48
C TYR A 542 3.54 13.96 -37.15
N ASP A 543 4.82 13.55 -37.17
CA ASP A 543 5.54 13.08 -35.99
C ASP A 543 6.35 14.17 -35.28
N ALA A 544 6.22 15.43 -35.71
CA ALA A 544 6.84 16.53 -34.98
C ALA A 544 6.22 16.60 -33.58
N THR A 545 7.06 16.74 -32.54
CA THR A 545 6.58 17.00 -31.19
C THR A 545 5.62 18.20 -31.25
N PRO A 546 4.40 18.06 -30.70
CA PRO A 546 3.52 19.22 -30.56
C PRO A 546 4.33 20.29 -29.85
N LEU A 547 4.40 21.50 -30.44
CA LEU A 547 4.80 22.67 -29.68
C LEU A 547 4.03 22.60 -28.38
N ALA A 548 4.74 22.62 -27.23
CA ALA A 548 4.15 22.43 -25.91
C ALA A 548 2.79 23.14 -25.86
N ASN A 549 1.74 22.51 -25.34
CA ASN A 549 0.40 23.11 -25.29
C ASN A 549 0.46 24.46 -24.58
N LEU A 550 0.71 25.53 -25.35
CA LEU A 550 0.88 26.88 -24.88
C LEU A 550 -0.53 27.38 -24.59
N GLN A 551 -0.91 27.37 -23.31
CA GLN A 551 -2.17 27.97 -22.90
C GLN A 551 -1.92 29.42 -22.54
N PRO A 552 -2.81 30.35 -22.96
CA PRO A 552 -2.80 31.70 -22.44
C PRO A 552 -2.98 31.64 -20.93
N SER A 553 -1.96 32.09 -20.20
CA SER A 553 -1.96 32.19 -18.75
C SER A 553 -2.08 33.65 -18.34
N VAL A 554 -2.98 33.92 -17.42
CA VAL A 554 -3.14 35.25 -16.82
C VAL A 554 -2.53 35.19 -15.42
N GLY A 555 -1.42 35.90 -15.22
CA GLY A 555 -0.70 36.02 -13.96
C GLY A 555 -0.88 37.40 -13.32
N ARG A 556 -0.41 37.54 -12.07
CA ARG A 556 -0.17 38.86 -11.47
C ARG A 556 1.31 38.96 -11.14
N ILE A 557 1.94 40.04 -11.57
CA ILE A 557 3.32 40.36 -11.25
C ILE A 557 3.31 41.59 -10.34
N SER A 558 4.08 41.58 -9.26
CA SER A 558 4.26 42.75 -8.43
C SER A 558 5.27 43.68 -9.11
N ALA A 559 4.83 44.90 -9.43
CA ALA A 559 5.72 45.96 -9.88
C ALA A 559 6.64 46.41 -8.73
N ILE A 560 7.75 47.07 -9.08
CA ILE A 560 8.79 47.51 -8.14
C ILE A 560 8.24 48.45 -7.04
N ASN A 561 7.11 49.10 -7.30
CA ASN A 561 6.38 49.95 -6.35
C ASN A 561 5.33 49.20 -5.50
N GLY A 562 5.29 47.86 -5.55
CA GLY A 562 4.35 47.02 -4.80
C GLY A 562 2.97 46.89 -5.43
N ALA A 563 2.68 47.54 -6.57
CA ALA A 563 1.40 47.40 -7.26
C ALA A 563 1.30 46.05 -8.01
N SER A 564 0.18 45.33 -7.86
CA SER A 564 -0.05 44.10 -8.63
C SER A 564 -0.56 44.43 -10.04
N VAL A 565 0.20 44.07 -11.06
CA VAL A 565 -0.17 44.25 -12.47
C VAL A 565 -0.55 42.90 -13.08
N LEU A 566 -1.65 42.87 -13.81
CA LEU A 566 -2.08 41.70 -14.59
C LEU A 566 -1.10 41.46 -15.74
N SER A 567 -0.55 40.25 -15.83
CA SER A 567 0.27 39.82 -16.95
C SER A 567 -0.43 38.76 -17.77
N TYR A 568 -0.27 38.88 -19.09
CA TYR A 568 -0.70 37.88 -20.06
C TYR A 568 0.55 37.19 -20.57
N GLY A 569 0.61 35.88 -20.46
CA GLY A 569 1.73 35.06 -20.92
C GLY A 569 1.26 33.74 -21.50
N LEU A 570 2.21 32.91 -21.92
CA LEU A 570 1.94 31.53 -22.34
C LEU A 570 2.58 30.60 -21.31
N SER A 571 1.82 29.61 -20.82
CA SER A 571 2.32 28.60 -19.89
C SER A 571 2.28 27.22 -20.51
N THR A 572 3.23 26.37 -20.14
CA THR A 572 3.29 24.96 -20.53
C THR A 572 2.85 24.09 -19.35
N ARG A 573 1.83 23.25 -19.54
CA ARG A 573 1.52 22.16 -18.60
C ARG A 573 2.45 20.98 -18.91
N PHE A 574 3.20 20.53 -17.91
CA PHE A 574 3.91 19.24 -17.95
C PHE A 574 2.98 18.12 -17.51
#